data_AF-A0A1I7ZI82-F1
#
_entry.id   AF-A0A1I7ZI82-F1
#
_cell.length_a   1.000
_cell.length_b   1.000
_cell.length_c   1.000
_cell.angle_alpha   90.00
_cell.angle_beta   90.00
_cell.angle_gamma   90.00
#
_symmetry.space_group_name_H-M   'P 1'
#
loop_
_entity.id
_entity.type
_entity.pdbx_description
1 polymer ?
#
loop_
_entity_poly.entity_id
_entity_poly.type
_entity_poly.pdbx_seq_one_letter_code
_entity_poly.pdbx_strand_id
1 'polypeptide(L)'
;MKVLSSSTLLILAVVLLVSVSGKWHCGSGFKSTIAAYVAVRSTCPSQKNVINECCRQHDDCYDAQAGQSYCDEMFCNCLDMALGSDDDGSCTTTVTGMCAAVELFGRKAYEEAGKN
;
A
#
# COMPACT_ATOMS: atom_id res chain seq x y z
N MET A 1 -40.22 -0.18 -19.13
CA MET A 1 -39.38 -0.22 -17.90
C MET A 1 -38.71 -1.59 -17.87
N LYS A 2 -37.38 -1.68 -17.91
CA LYS A 2 -36.66 -2.95 -17.83
C LYS A 2 -36.37 -3.22 -16.36
N VAL A 3 -36.99 -4.25 -15.78
CA VAL A 3 -36.76 -4.66 -14.40
C VAL A 3 -35.43 -5.43 -14.37
N LEU A 4 -34.49 -4.98 -13.53
CA LEU A 4 -33.23 -5.70 -13.33
C LEU A 4 -33.56 -7.06 -12.68
N SER A 5 -33.03 -8.13 -13.25
CA SER A 5 -33.15 -9.47 -12.69
C SER A 5 -32.45 -9.54 -11.33
N SER A 6 -32.96 -10.40 -10.43
CA SER A 6 -32.31 -10.70 -9.15
C SER A 6 -30.84 -11.07 -9.32
N SER A 7 -30.48 -11.77 -10.39
CA SER A 7 -29.09 -12.14 -10.70
C SER A 7 -28.24 -10.92 -11.06
N THR A 8 -28.78 -9.95 -11.80
CA THR A 8 -28.07 -8.71 -12.13
C THR A 8 -27.85 -7.82 -10.91
N LEU A 9 -28.82 -7.76 -9.98
CA LEU A 9 -28.64 -7.08 -8.69
C LEU A 9 -27.54 -7.75 -7.84
N LEU A 10 -27.51 -9.09 -7.82
CA LEU A 10 -26.52 -9.84 -7.06
C LEU A 10 -25.10 -9.65 -7.62
N ILE A 11 -24.95 -9.67 -8.96
CA ILE A 11 -23.67 -9.40 -9.63
C ILE A 11 -23.21 -7.96 -9.33
N LEU A 12 -24.10 -6.97 -9.42
CA LEU A 12 -23.77 -5.59 -9.07
C LEU A 12 -23.32 -5.46 -7.61
N ALA A 13 -24.00 -6.12 -6.68
CA ALA A 13 -23.62 -6.12 -5.26
C ALA A 13 -22.23 -6.73 -5.05
N VAL A 14 -21.93 -7.86 -5.69
CA VAL A 14 -20.60 -8.49 -5.62
C VAL A 14 -19.52 -7.59 -6.23
N VAL A 15 -19.77 -6.97 -7.39
CA VAL A 15 -18.81 -6.03 -8.03
C VAL A 15 -18.55 -4.84 -7.12
N LEU A 16 -19.57 -4.26 -6.51
CA LEU A 16 -19.42 -3.15 -5.55
C LEU A 16 -18.63 -3.57 -4.30
N LEU A 17 -18.88 -4.77 -3.76
CA LEU A 17 -18.14 -5.30 -2.60
C LEU A 17 -16.67 -5.59 -2.91
N VAL A 18 -16.37 -6.13 -4.10
CA VAL A 18 -14.99 -6.37 -4.55
C VAL A 18 -14.26 -5.04 -4.79
N SER A 19 -14.97 -4.03 -5.30
CA SER A 19 -14.42 -2.67 -5.49
C SER A 19 -14.09 -1.97 -4.16
N VAL A 20 -14.79 -2.30 -3.08
CA VAL A 20 -14.51 -1.78 -1.72
C VAL A 20 -13.22 -2.34 -1.14
N SER A 21 -12.77 -3.51 -1.59
CA SER A 21 -11.45 -4.04 -1.23
C SER A 21 -10.38 -3.33 -2.08
N GLY A 22 -9.98 -2.12 -1.67
CA GLY A 22 -9.05 -1.27 -2.42
C GLY A 22 -7.80 -2.01 -2.92
N LYS A 23 -7.30 -1.61 -4.09
CA LYS A 23 -6.07 -2.14 -4.69
C LYS A 23 -4.93 -2.10 -3.67
N TRP A 24 -4.17 -3.19 -3.57
CA TRP A 24 -2.95 -3.22 -2.78
C TRP A 24 -1.79 -2.61 -3.58
N HIS A 25 -1.10 -1.64 -2.99
CA HIS A 25 -0.06 -0.83 -3.62
C HIS A 25 1.34 -1.17 -3.12
N CYS A 26 1.50 -1.65 -1.88
CA CYS A 26 2.82 -1.90 -1.35
C CYS A 26 3.55 -3.03 -2.10
N GLY A 27 4.67 -2.69 -2.74
CA GLY A 27 5.60 -3.62 -3.38
C GLY A 27 5.84 -3.30 -4.85
N SER A 28 7.10 -3.35 -5.28
CA SER A 28 7.53 -3.07 -6.66
C SER A 28 7.52 -4.31 -7.60
N GLY A 29 7.06 -5.46 -7.13
CA GLY A 29 6.99 -6.70 -7.91
C GLY A 29 6.32 -7.83 -7.16
N PHE A 30 6.04 -8.97 -7.81
CA PHE A 30 5.21 -10.04 -7.26
C PHE A 30 5.65 -10.52 -5.86
N LYS A 31 6.95 -10.77 -5.67
CA LYS A 31 7.48 -11.27 -4.38
C LYS A 31 7.38 -10.22 -3.27
N SER A 32 7.81 -8.98 -3.53
CA SER A 32 7.75 -7.90 -2.53
C SER A 32 6.31 -7.52 -2.20
N THR A 33 5.42 -7.57 -3.18
CA THR A 33 3.98 -7.33 -3.00
C THR A 33 3.36 -8.34 -2.03
N ILE A 34 3.62 -9.63 -2.24
CA ILE A 34 3.13 -10.69 -1.34
C ILE A 34 3.74 -10.55 0.05
N ALA A 35 5.06 -10.34 0.14
CA ALA A 35 5.75 -10.19 1.42
C ALA A 35 5.19 -9.02 2.24
N ALA A 36 5.03 -7.84 1.60
CA ALA A 36 4.45 -6.66 2.24
C ALA A 36 3.00 -6.92 2.69
N TYR A 37 2.17 -7.52 1.83
CA TYR A 37 0.79 -7.84 2.18
C TYR A 37 0.69 -8.76 3.39
N VAL A 38 1.48 -9.84 3.40
CA VAL A 38 1.48 -10.81 4.51
C VAL A 38 1.97 -10.16 5.79
N ALA A 39 3.10 -9.45 5.75
CA ALA A 39 3.67 -8.77 6.92
C ALA A 39 2.65 -7.81 7.53
N VAL A 40 2.16 -6.83 6.76
CA VAL A 40 1.20 -5.82 7.23
C VAL A 40 -0.10 -6.47 7.72
N ARG A 41 -0.63 -7.48 7.02
CA ARG A 41 -1.84 -8.18 7.46
C ARG A 41 -1.64 -8.92 8.79
N SER A 42 -0.43 -9.43 9.05
CA SER A 42 -0.13 -10.18 10.28
C SER A 42 0.17 -9.29 11.50
N THR A 43 0.87 -8.18 11.31
CA THR A 43 1.40 -7.35 12.40
C THR A 43 0.66 -6.03 12.54
N CYS A 44 0.09 -5.51 11.45
CA CYS A 44 -0.59 -4.21 11.39
C CYS A 44 -2.05 -4.33 10.87
N PRO A 45 -2.87 -5.30 11.33
CA PRO A 45 -4.16 -5.58 10.70
C PRO A 45 -5.12 -4.36 10.70
N SER A 46 -5.13 -3.55 11.77
CA SER A 46 -6.00 -2.37 11.88
C SER A 46 -5.50 -1.18 11.05
N GLN A 47 -4.21 -1.17 10.69
CA GLN A 47 -3.50 -0.08 10.02
C GLN A 47 -3.29 -0.39 8.53
N LYS A 48 -3.63 -1.61 8.09
CA LYS A 48 -3.44 -2.11 6.73
C LYS A 48 -3.86 -1.10 5.66
N ASN A 49 -5.02 -0.46 5.81
CA ASN A 49 -5.53 0.47 4.81
C ASN A 49 -4.74 1.79 4.81
N VAL A 50 -4.32 2.29 5.97
CA VAL A 50 -3.51 3.51 6.10
C VAL A 50 -2.11 3.28 5.52
N ILE A 51 -1.47 2.15 5.87
CA ILE A 51 -0.17 1.76 5.32
C ILE A 51 -0.23 1.60 3.79
N ASN A 52 -1.31 0.99 3.28
CA ASN A 52 -1.50 0.84 1.83
C ASN A 52 -1.64 2.19 1.12
N GLU A 53 -2.28 3.17 1.76
CA GLU A 53 -2.38 4.53 1.25
C GLU A 53 -1.02 5.24 1.24
N CYS A 54 -0.16 5.02 2.24
CA CYS A 54 1.23 5.48 2.22
C CYS A 54 1.99 4.92 1.01
N CYS A 55 1.83 3.62 0.72
CA CYS A 55 2.46 3.01 -0.45
C CYS A 55 1.97 3.61 -1.77
N ARG A 56 0.65 3.89 -1.88
CA ARG A 56 0.09 4.55 -3.06
C ARG A 56 0.70 5.94 -3.28
N GLN A 57 0.85 6.73 -2.21
CA GLN A 57 1.47 8.06 -2.30
C GLN A 57 2.97 8.00 -2.62
N HIS A 58 3.67 6.97 -2.15
CA HIS A 58 5.06 6.72 -2.50
C HIS A 58 5.23 6.37 -3.99
N ASP A 59 4.38 5.48 -4.52
CA ASP A 59 4.33 5.16 -5.94
C ASP A 59 4.07 6.43 -6.78
N ASP A 60 3.09 7.26 -6.41
CA ASP A 60 2.78 8.53 -7.09
C ASP A 60 4.00 9.50 -7.06
N CYS A 61 4.73 9.55 -5.94
CA CYS A 61 5.93 10.38 -5.79
C CYS A 61 7.08 9.88 -6.68
N TYR A 62 7.24 8.57 -6.78
CA TYR A 62 8.19 7.91 -7.68
C TYR A 62 7.83 8.17 -9.14
N ASP A 63 6.57 8.02 -9.53
CA ASP A 63 6.08 8.32 -10.88
C ASP A 63 6.31 9.80 -11.25
N ALA A 64 6.14 10.71 -10.29
CA ALA A 64 6.41 12.13 -10.46
C ALA A 64 7.91 12.48 -10.50
N GLN A 65 8.80 11.52 -10.24
CA GLN A 65 10.26 11.71 -10.19
C GLN A 65 10.67 12.86 -9.26
N ALA A 66 10.02 12.99 -8.10
CA ALA A 66 10.25 14.07 -7.15
C ALA A 66 11.56 13.95 -6.34
N GLY A 67 12.38 12.93 -6.62
CA GLY A 67 13.62 12.60 -5.93
C GLY A 67 13.45 11.45 -4.95
N GLN A 68 14.23 10.38 -5.13
CA GLN A 68 14.10 9.15 -4.35
C GLN A 68 14.13 9.42 -2.83
N SER A 69 15.16 10.12 -2.34
CA SER A 69 15.33 10.40 -0.91
C SER A 69 14.16 11.19 -0.33
N TYR A 70 13.58 12.12 -1.10
CA TYR A 70 12.43 12.90 -0.67
C TYR A 70 11.18 12.03 -0.57
N CYS A 71 10.93 11.19 -1.58
CA CYS A 71 9.82 10.26 -1.58
C CYS A 71 9.92 9.22 -0.45
N ASP A 72 11.12 8.67 -0.22
CA ASP A 72 11.39 7.71 0.84
C ASP A 72 11.15 8.34 2.23
N GLU A 73 11.63 9.56 2.47
CA GLU A 73 11.37 10.30 3.72
C GLU A 73 9.87 10.55 3.95
N MET A 74 9.15 10.99 2.92
CA MET A 74 7.70 11.20 2.99
C MET A 74 6.95 9.90 3.28
N PHE A 75 7.38 8.79 2.68
CA PHE A 75 6.82 7.47 2.95
C PHE A 75 7.08 7.01 4.39
N CYS A 76 8.31 7.15 4.88
CA CYS A 76 8.66 6.82 6.27
C CYS A 76 7.84 7.65 7.28
N ASN A 77 7.67 8.95 7.04
CA ASN A 77 6.83 9.80 7.88
C ASN A 77 5.35 9.38 7.84
N CYS A 78 4.84 9.00 6.67
CA CYS A 78 3.47 8.48 6.55
C CYS A 78 3.27 7.19 7.35
N LEU A 79 4.23 6.27 7.28
CA LEU A 79 4.21 5.02 8.04
C LEU A 79 4.26 5.24 9.55
N ASP A 80 5.07 6.20 10.02
CA ASP A 80 5.16 6.54 11.44
C ASP A 80 3.83 7.11 11.96
N MET A 81 3.18 7.98 11.19
CA MET A 81 1.83 8.47 11.50
C MET A 81 0.74 7.39 11.46
N ALA A 82 0.97 6.29 10.74
CA ALA A 82 0.05 5.15 10.72
C ALA A 82 0.11 4.32 12.01
N LEU A 83 1.20 4.41 12.77
CA LEU A 83 1.30 3.77 14.08
C LEU A 83 0.34 4.48 15.07
N GLY A 84 -0.68 3.75 15.51
CA GLY A 84 -1.56 4.20 16.58
C GLY A 84 -0.94 4.00 17.96
N SER A 85 -1.57 4.55 18.99
CA SER A 85 -1.16 4.39 20.40
C SER A 85 -1.31 2.98 20.97
N ASP A 86 -1.95 2.06 20.23
CA ASP A 86 -2.34 0.73 20.69
C ASP A 86 -1.49 -0.41 20.09
N ASP A 87 -0.34 -0.09 19.44
CA ASP A 87 0.54 -1.10 18.86
C ASP A 87 1.34 -1.86 19.93
N ASP A 88 1.39 -3.20 19.81
CA ASP A 88 2.15 -4.09 20.70
C ASP A 88 3.65 -4.20 20.32
N GLY A 89 4.08 -3.42 19.33
CA GLY A 89 5.46 -3.30 18.83
C GLY A 89 5.72 -4.15 17.57
N SER A 90 4.85 -5.11 17.25
CA SER A 90 5.01 -5.93 16.05
C SER A 90 4.74 -5.15 14.77
N CYS A 91 3.78 -4.21 14.79
CA CYS A 91 3.55 -3.32 13.66
C CYS A 91 4.70 -2.33 13.50
N THR A 92 5.20 -1.77 14.60
CA THR A 92 6.39 -0.89 14.63
C THR A 92 7.58 -1.53 13.90
N THR A 93 7.88 -2.80 14.19
CA THR A 93 8.97 -3.53 13.50
C THR A 93 8.72 -3.63 11.99
N THR A 94 7.48 -3.86 11.59
CA THR A 94 7.09 -4.00 10.19
C THR A 94 7.26 -2.68 9.45
N VAL A 95 6.73 -1.58 9.99
CA VAL A 95 6.81 -0.27 9.33
C VAL A 95 8.25 0.26 9.27
N THR A 96 9.06 0.05 10.32
CA THR A 96 10.49 0.38 10.30
C THR A 96 11.22 -0.41 9.22
N GLY A 97 10.90 -1.71 9.08
CA GLY A 97 11.44 -2.54 8.01
C GLY A 97 11.03 -2.08 6.61
N MET A 98 9.79 -1.61 6.45
CA MET A 98 9.30 -1.06 5.18
C MET A 98 10.03 0.25 4.80
N CYS A 99 10.22 1.16 5.76
CA CYS A 99 11.01 2.38 5.57
C CYS A 99 12.46 2.05 5.14
N ALA A 100 13.14 1.18 5.89
CA ALA A 100 14.51 0.77 5.56
C ALA A 100 14.60 0.07 4.19
N ALA A 101 13.56 -0.67 3.78
CA ALA A 101 13.56 -1.35 2.50
C ALA A 101 13.55 -0.37 1.31
N VAL A 102 12.81 0.73 1.38
CA VAL A 102 12.79 1.73 0.30
C VAL A 102 14.08 2.53 0.25
N GLU A 103 14.65 2.91 1.40
CA GLU A 103 15.92 3.64 1.46
C GLU A 103 17.09 2.81 0.92
N LEU A 104 17.17 1.53 1.29
CA LEU A 104 18.28 0.64 0.92
C LEU A 104 18.16 0.04 -0.48
N PHE A 105 16.93 -0.26 -0.93
CA PHE A 105 16.68 -1.04 -2.15
C PHE A 105 15.78 -0.35 -3.17
N GLY A 106 15.23 0.84 -2.85
CA GLY A 106 14.24 1.54 -3.66
C GLY A 106 14.77 2.14 -4.96
N ARG A 107 16.09 2.37 -5.08
CA ARG A 107 16.69 3.04 -6.24
C ARG A 107 16.27 2.45 -7.58
N LYS A 108 16.27 1.12 -7.71
CA LYS A 108 15.85 0.46 -8.96
C LYS A 108 14.38 0.75 -9.28
N ALA A 109 13.49 0.68 -8.29
CA ALA A 109 12.08 0.95 -8.49
C ALA A 109 11.84 2.42 -8.86
N TYR A 110 12.57 3.35 -8.25
CA TYR A 110 12.52 4.77 -8.58
C TYR A 110 12.96 5.05 -10.02
N GLU A 111 14.10 4.48 -10.44
CA GLU A 111 14.62 4.61 -11.81
C GLU A 111 13.67 3.96 -12.85
N GLU A 112 12.95 2.90 -12.49
CA GLU A 112 11.99 2.24 -13.37
C GLU A 112 10.70 3.05 -13.52
N ALA A 113 10.20 3.68 -12.46
CA ALA A 113 9.01 4.54 -12.49
C ALA A 113 9.18 5.74 -13.46
N GLY A 114 10.38 6.30 -13.55
CA GLY A 114 10.67 7.45 -14.42
C GLY A 114 10.82 7.14 -15.92
N LYS A 115 10.67 5.88 -16.33
CA LYS A 115 10.76 5.46 -17.74
C LYS A 115 9.41 5.47 -18.46
N ASN A 116 8.35 5.82 -17.75
CA ASN A 116 6.97 5.85 -18.24
C ASN A 116 6.70 7.03 -19.18
#